data_AF-A0A6S9A377-F1
#
_entry.id   AF-A0A6S9A377-F1
#
_cell.length_a   1.000
_cell.length_b   1.000
_cell.length_c   1.000
_cell.angle_alpha   90.00
_cell.angle_beta   90.00
_cell.angle_gamma   90.00
#
_symmetry.space_group_name_H-M   'P 1'
#
loop_
_entity.id
_entity.type
_entity.pdbx_description
1 polymer ?
#
loop_
_entity_poly.entity_id
_entity_poly.type
_entity_poly.pdbx_seq_one_letter_code
_entity_poly.pdbx_strand_id
1 'polypeptide(L)'
;MGSIMSSFTSSMANLMCDGSPRKLIAGCWYAIMIASLILILLAFWMTSTRSLRESFLAAWAALLVTLLSIGGTMVMRKYHNSMAVGFFLGAIVAMAQLFFVLSFIYSGYASDRSMMDLPSAQEGFNALLCLIESILLGTFSAILVAHRSKILTSPADESVVSGDVDESYERI
;
A
#
# COMPACT_ATOMS: atom_id res chain seq x y z
N MET A 1 -5.49 -15.49 18.26
CA MET A 1 -5.29 -14.81 16.96
C MET A 1 -4.10 -13.85 16.91
N GLY A 2 -3.25 -13.72 17.95
CA GLY A 2 -2.04 -12.87 17.90
C GLY A 2 -0.78 -13.52 17.30
N SER A 3 -0.74 -14.85 17.19
CA SER A 3 0.49 -15.60 16.90
C SER A 3 0.93 -15.60 15.43
N ILE A 4 0.01 -15.43 14.49
CA ILE A 4 0.33 -15.42 13.05
C ILE A 4 0.88 -14.06 12.65
N MET A 5 0.29 -12.99 13.20
CA MET A 5 0.75 -11.62 12.99
C MET A 5 2.12 -11.39 13.61
N SER A 6 2.37 -11.91 14.84
CA SER A 6 3.69 -11.83 15.45
C SER A 6 4.76 -12.60 14.68
N SER A 7 4.45 -13.78 14.13
CA SER A 7 5.42 -14.56 13.36
C SER A 7 5.73 -13.92 11.99
N PHE A 8 4.73 -13.33 11.32
CA PHE A 8 4.94 -12.61 10.07
C PHE A 8 5.75 -11.33 10.30
N THR A 9 5.42 -10.58 11.36
CA THR A 9 6.18 -9.40 11.79
C THR A 9 7.60 -9.76 12.23
N SER A 10 7.80 -10.86 12.96
CA SER A 10 9.14 -11.33 13.37
C SER A 10 9.96 -11.86 12.20
N SER A 11 9.32 -12.49 11.20
CA SER A 11 10.01 -12.98 10.00
C SER A 11 10.41 -11.82 9.07
N MET A 12 9.58 -10.79 8.93
CA MET A 12 9.95 -9.55 8.23
C MET A 12 10.98 -8.73 9.03
N ALA A 13 10.88 -8.69 10.36
CA ALA A 13 11.85 -8.03 11.21
C ALA A 13 13.22 -8.71 11.12
N ASN A 14 13.31 -10.04 11.16
CA ASN A 14 14.58 -10.76 11.02
C ASN A 14 15.19 -10.65 9.62
N LEU A 15 14.38 -10.49 8.56
CA LEU A 15 14.88 -10.25 7.20
C LEU A 15 15.32 -8.79 6.95
N MET A 16 14.91 -7.84 7.80
CA MET A 16 15.13 -6.39 7.60
C MET A 16 15.92 -5.70 8.73
N CYS A 17 16.26 -6.40 9.81
CA CYS A 17 17.00 -5.86 10.95
C CYS A 17 18.50 -5.74 10.67
N ASP A 18 18.86 -4.71 9.90
CA ASP A 18 20.18 -4.08 9.95
C ASP A 18 20.04 -2.55 10.23
N GLY A 19 19.25 -2.25 11.27
CA GLY A 19 19.43 -1.05 12.10
C GLY A 19 18.85 0.29 11.64
N SER A 20 18.13 0.43 10.51
CA SER A 20 17.59 1.75 10.10
C SER A 20 16.13 1.75 9.63
N PRO A 21 15.21 2.48 10.32
CA PRO A 21 13.79 2.57 9.94
C PRO A 21 13.58 3.20 8.55
N ARG A 22 14.51 4.03 8.07
CA ARG A 22 14.46 4.57 6.69
C ARG A 22 14.68 3.48 5.63
N LYS A 23 15.58 2.53 5.89
CA LYS A 23 15.82 1.38 5.01
C LYS A 23 14.63 0.43 5.01
N LEU A 24 13.92 0.31 6.13
CA LEU A 24 12.74 -0.55 6.27
C LEU A 24 11.55 -0.04 5.44
N ILE A 25 11.29 1.27 5.47
CA ILE A 25 10.26 1.91 4.63
C ILE A 25 10.59 1.75 3.14
N ALA A 26 11.85 2.01 2.77
CA ALA A 26 12.29 1.84 1.39
C ALA A 26 12.18 0.39 0.92
N GLY A 27 12.63 -0.57 1.74
CA GLY A 27 12.57 -2.00 1.41
C GLY A 27 11.13 -2.51 1.29
N CYS A 28 10.23 -2.08 2.19
CA CYS A 28 8.81 -2.42 2.11
C CYS A 28 8.17 -1.87 0.83
N TRP A 29 8.54 -0.63 0.45
CA TRP A 29 8.09 -0.04 -0.81
C TRP A 29 8.62 -0.78 -2.05
N TYR A 30 9.89 -1.17 -2.06
CA TYR A 30 10.43 -1.98 -3.16
C TYR A 30 9.74 -3.35 -3.26
N ALA A 31 9.37 -3.96 -2.14
CA ALA A 31 8.60 -5.20 -2.14
C ALA A 31 7.22 -5.01 -2.78
N ILE A 32 6.51 -3.92 -2.45
CA ILE A 32 5.23 -3.55 -3.10
C ILE A 32 5.44 -3.35 -4.60
N MET A 33 6.46 -2.61 -5.02
CA MET A 33 6.74 -2.37 -6.43
C MET A 33 7.04 -3.66 -7.22
N ILE A 34 7.76 -4.61 -6.62
CA ILE A 34 8.05 -5.90 -7.25
C ILE A 34 6.77 -6.73 -7.38
N ALA A 35 5.98 -6.83 -6.31
CA ALA A 35 4.72 -7.59 -6.33
C ALA A 35 3.71 -6.98 -7.32
N SER A 36 3.59 -5.65 -7.34
CA SER A 36 2.85 -4.87 -8.32
C SER A 36 3.28 -5.17 -9.77
N LEU A 37 4.59 -5.22 -10.04
CA LEU A 37 5.12 -5.54 -11.37
C LEU A 37 4.74 -6.96 -11.81
N ILE A 38 4.80 -7.94 -10.91
CA ILE A 38 4.36 -9.31 -11.18
C ILE A 38 2.85 -9.35 -11.49
N LEU A 39 2.03 -8.63 -10.73
CA LEU A 39 0.59 -8.54 -10.97
C LEU A 39 0.26 -7.94 -12.35
N ILE A 40 0.99 -6.90 -12.79
CA ILE A 40 0.82 -6.32 -14.13
C ILE A 40 1.15 -7.35 -15.23
N LEU A 41 2.25 -8.10 -15.07
CA LEU A 41 2.62 -9.14 -16.03
C LEU A 41 1.56 -10.24 -16.12
N LEU A 42 1.01 -10.67 -14.97
CA LEU A 42 -0.07 -11.65 -14.93
C LEU A 42 -1.37 -11.13 -15.54
N ALA A 43 -1.72 -9.86 -15.28
CA ALA A 43 -2.90 -9.23 -15.86
C ALA A 43 -2.79 -9.12 -17.39
N PHE A 44 -1.60 -8.78 -17.90
CA PHE A 44 -1.33 -8.75 -19.34
C PHE A 44 -1.45 -10.14 -19.96
N TRP A 45 -0.90 -11.17 -19.29
CA TRP A 45 -1.02 -12.56 -19.71
C TRP A 45 -2.48 -13.04 -19.75
N MET A 46 -3.29 -12.72 -18.74
CA MET A 46 -4.72 -13.04 -18.72
C MET A 46 -5.48 -12.35 -19.84
N THR A 47 -5.22 -11.06 -20.05
CA THR A 47 -5.91 -10.26 -21.08
C THR A 47 -5.70 -10.83 -22.48
N SER A 48 -4.52 -11.39 -22.75
CA SER A 48 -4.18 -12.03 -24.03
C SER A 48 -4.92 -13.36 -24.26
N THR A 49 -5.31 -14.05 -23.20
CA THR A 49 -5.77 -15.45 -23.27
C THR A 49 -7.27 -15.63 -23.00
N ARG A 50 -7.98 -14.59 -22.52
CA ARG A 50 -9.30 -14.75 -21.90
C ARG A 50 -10.40 -13.87 -22.47
N SER A 51 -11.64 -14.20 -22.08
CA SER A 51 -12.85 -13.51 -22.51
C SER A 51 -12.96 -12.08 -21.94
N LEU A 52 -13.66 -11.20 -22.66
CA LEU A 52 -13.82 -9.77 -22.35
C LEU A 52 -14.19 -9.46 -20.88
N ARG A 53 -15.03 -10.29 -20.25
CA ARG A 53 -15.51 -10.06 -18.88
C ARG A 53 -14.40 -10.26 -17.84
N GLU A 54 -13.58 -11.29 -18.01
CA GLU A 54 -12.47 -11.59 -17.11
C GLU A 54 -11.31 -10.62 -17.37
N SER A 55 -11.10 -10.25 -18.65
CA SER A 55 -10.11 -9.26 -19.04
C SER A 55 -10.40 -7.86 -18.49
N PHE A 56 -11.68 -7.48 -18.26
CA PHE A 56 -12.00 -6.20 -17.63
C PHE A 56 -11.49 -6.13 -16.19
N LEU A 57 -11.68 -7.19 -15.39
CA LEU A 57 -11.21 -7.21 -14.00
C LEU A 57 -9.68 -7.17 -13.94
N ALA A 58 -9.01 -7.92 -14.80
CA ALA A 58 -7.55 -7.92 -14.91
C ALA A 58 -7.01 -6.55 -15.36
N ALA A 59 -7.63 -5.93 -16.37
CA ALA A 59 -7.26 -4.60 -16.85
C ALA A 59 -7.51 -3.51 -15.78
N TRP A 60 -8.61 -3.61 -15.05
CA TRP A 60 -8.93 -2.70 -13.95
C TRP A 60 -7.91 -2.82 -12.81
N ALA A 61 -7.56 -4.04 -12.43
CA ALA A 61 -6.51 -4.28 -11.45
C ALA A 61 -5.16 -3.70 -11.91
N ALA A 62 -4.77 -3.91 -13.18
CA ALA A 62 -3.54 -3.34 -13.73
C ALA A 62 -3.50 -1.80 -13.71
N LEU A 63 -4.64 -1.15 -13.99
CA LEU A 63 -4.78 0.29 -13.92
C LEU A 63 -4.56 0.78 -12.48
N LEU A 64 -5.21 0.13 -11.52
CA LEU A 64 -5.09 0.47 -10.10
C LEU A 64 -3.67 0.29 -9.56
N VAL A 65 -2.99 -0.81 -9.92
CA VAL A 65 -1.58 -1.04 -9.59
C VAL A 65 -0.70 0.06 -10.19
N THR A 66 -0.95 0.44 -11.44
CA THR A 66 -0.18 1.50 -12.11
C THR A 66 -0.34 2.85 -11.41
N LEU A 67 -1.58 3.22 -11.05
CA LEU A 67 -1.85 4.44 -10.28
C LEU A 67 -1.15 4.43 -8.91
N LEU A 68 -1.13 3.27 -8.25
CA LEU A 68 -0.44 3.10 -6.97
C LEU A 68 1.08 3.26 -7.12
N SER A 69 1.68 2.66 -8.15
CA SER A 69 3.11 2.81 -8.45
C SER A 69 3.48 4.27 -8.71
N ILE A 70 2.72 4.98 -9.56
CA ILE A 70 2.96 6.40 -9.85
C ILE A 70 2.78 7.24 -8.58
N GLY A 71 1.65 7.03 -7.88
CA GLY A 71 1.29 7.76 -6.66
C GLY A 71 2.37 7.65 -5.60
N GLY A 72 2.83 6.44 -5.26
CA GLY A 72 3.85 6.29 -4.24
C GLY A 72 5.26 6.69 -4.68
N THR A 73 5.58 6.66 -5.97
CA THR A 73 6.84 7.24 -6.46
C THR A 73 6.84 8.77 -6.32
N MET A 74 5.68 9.43 -6.53
CA MET A 74 5.54 10.88 -6.29
C MET A 74 5.66 11.22 -4.80
N VAL A 75 5.12 10.37 -3.93
CA VAL A 75 5.19 10.54 -2.47
C VAL A 75 6.63 10.55 -1.97
N MET A 76 7.44 9.60 -2.44
CA MET A 76 8.84 9.51 -2.05
C MET A 76 9.69 10.70 -2.50
N ARG A 77 9.31 11.38 -3.59
CA ARG A 77 10.09 12.49 -4.14
C ARG A 77 9.68 13.88 -3.64
N LYS A 78 8.44 14.07 -3.14
CA LYS A 78 7.87 15.44 -3.10
C LYS A 78 7.33 15.97 -1.77
N TYR A 79 7.26 15.22 -0.66
CA TYR A 79 6.54 15.76 0.52
C TYR A 79 7.39 16.52 1.55
N HIS A 80 7.21 17.85 1.50
CA HIS A 80 7.21 18.74 2.67
C HIS A 80 5.78 19.07 3.17
N ASN A 81 4.71 18.63 2.49
CA ASN A 81 3.34 19.09 2.76
C ASN A 81 2.45 18.00 3.41
N SER A 82 2.03 18.23 4.67
CA SER A 82 1.41 17.24 5.57
C SER A 82 0.02 16.74 5.12
N MET A 83 -0.75 17.58 4.41
CA MET A 83 -2.11 17.22 3.94
C MET A 83 -2.10 16.14 2.84
N ALA A 84 -1.18 16.24 1.89
CA ALA A 84 -1.09 15.31 0.77
C ALA A 84 -0.64 13.89 1.21
N VAL A 85 0.18 13.81 2.26
CA VAL A 85 0.56 12.55 2.89
C VAL A 85 -0.66 11.84 3.49
N GLY A 86 -1.58 12.59 4.10
CA GLY A 86 -2.83 12.04 4.66
C GLY A 86 -3.75 11.44 3.57
N PHE A 87 -3.92 12.15 2.45
CA PHE A 87 -4.71 11.64 1.32
C PHE A 87 -4.10 10.37 0.72
N PHE A 88 -2.77 10.35 0.55
CA PHE A 88 -2.07 9.16 0.07
C PHE A 88 -2.22 7.97 1.01
N LEU A 89 -2.15 8.20 2.32
CA LEU A 89 -2.35 7.16 3.31
C LEU A 89 -3.76 6.55 3.21
N GLY A 90 -4.79 7.40 3.08
CA GLY A 90 -6.16 6.95 2.85
C GLY A 90 -6.30 6.14 1.56
N ALA A 91 -5.65 6.58 0.48
CA ALA A 91 -5.64 5.85 -0.79
C ALA A 91 -4.99 4.46 -0.67
N ILE A 92 -3.86 4.34 0.04
CA ILE A 92 -3.22 3.03 0.28
C ILE A 92 -4.14 2.09 1.06
N VAL A 93 -4.81 2.59 2.10
CA VAL A 93 -5.73 1.78 2.90
C VAL A 93 -6.92 1.30 2.06
N ALA A 94 -7.52 2.20 1.28
CA ALA A 94 -8.60 1.85 0.37
C ALA A 94 -8.16 0.79 -0.66
N MET A 95 -6.94 0.92 -1.19
CA MET A 95 -6.35 -0.05 -2.11
C MET A 95 -6.07 -1.40 -1.43
N ALA A 96 -5.58 -1.41 -0.19
CA ALA A 96 -5.38 -2.63 0.57
C ALA A 96 -6.71 -3.38 0.76
N GLN A 97 -7.78 -2.67 1.10
CA GLN A 97 -9.12 -3.25 1.22
C GLN A 97 -9.64 -3.78 -0.12
N LEU A 98 -9.40 -3.04 -1.21
CA LEU A 98 -9.82 -3.46 -2.54
C LEU A 98 -9.11 -4.74 -3.01
N PHE A 99 -7.79 -4.85 -2.81
CA PHE A 99 -7.03 -6.06 -3.13
C PHE A 99 -7.42 -7.26 -2.26
N PHE A 100 -7.83 -7.01 -1.01
CA PHE A 100 -8.37 -8.05 -0.15
C PHE A 100 -9.66 -8.64 -0.74
N VAL A 101 -10.58 -7.78 -1.18
CA VAL A 101 -11.82 -8.23 -1.84
C VAL A 101 -11.53 -8.94 -3.17
N LEU A 102 -10.60 -8.42 -3.97
CA LEU A 102 -10.17 -9.06 -5.22
C LEU A 102 -9.62 -10.48 -4.99
N SER A 103 -8.86 -10.69 -3.91
CA SER A 103 -8.36 -12.02 -3.54
C SER A 103 -9.50 -13.02 -3.32
N PHE A 104 -10.57 -12.61 -2.63
CA PHE A 104 -11.76 -13.46 -2.45
C PHE A 104 -12.48 -13.73 -3.77
N ILE A 105 -12.59 -12.73 -4.65
CA ILE A 105 -13.21 -12.89 -5.97
C ILE A 105 -12.42 -13.92 -6.81
N TYR A 106 -11.09 -13.79 -6.89
CA TYR A 106 -10.25 -14.73 -7.62
C TYR A 106 -10.26 -16.14 -7.00
N SER A 107 -10.34 -16.24 -5.66
CA SER A 107 -10.50 -17.53 -4.99
C SER A 107 -11.83 -18.19 -5.33
N GLY A 108 -12.91 -17.41 -5.41
CA GLY A 108 -14.22 -17.88 -5.90
C GLY A 108 -14.14 -18.39 -7.34
N TYR A 109 -13.51 -17.63 -8.23
CA TYR A 109 -13.28 -18.06 -9.63
C TYR A 109 -12.42 -19.33 -9.72
N ALA A 110 -11.40 -19.48 -8.88
CA ALA A 110 -10.58 -20.68 -8.83
C ALA A 110 -11.40 -21.91 -8.45
N SER A 111 -12.29 -21.79 -7.46
CA SER A 111 -13.19 -22.86 -7.03
C SER A 111 -14.20 -23.21 -8.11
N ASP A 112 -14.80 -22.21 -8.77
CA ASP A 112 -15.78 -22.40 -9.84
C ASP A 112 -15.16 -23.13 -11.06
N ARG A 113 -13.95 -22.72 -11.46
CA ARG A 113 -13.20 -23.42 -12.52
C ARG A 113 -12.80 -24.84 -12.13
N SER A 114 -12.46 -25.07 -10.87
CA SER A 114 -12.15 -26.42 -10.38
C SER A 114 -13.35 -27.35 -10.44
N MET A 115 -14.58 -26.84 -10.27
CA MET A 115 -15.80 -27.64 -10.42
C MET A 115 -16.10 -27.97 -11.88
N MET A 116 -15.64 -27.15 -12.82
CA MET A 116 -15.79 -27.36 -14.26
C MET A 116 -14.63 -28.15 -14.89
N ASP A 117 -13.70 -28.67 -14.09
CA ASP A 117 -12.50 -29.41 -14.54
C ASP A 117 -11.58 -28.60 -15.49
N LEU A 118 -11.58 -27.26 -15.33
CA LEU A 118 -10.68 -26.35 -16.04
C LEU A 118 -9.43 -26.03 -15.21
N PRO A 119 -8.29 -25.70 -15.85
CA PRO A 119 -7.10 -25.27 -15.14
C PRO A 119 -7.36 -23.98 -14.33
N SER A 120 -7.33 -24.10 -13.01
CA SER A 120 -7.64 -23.02 -12.04
C SER A 120 -6.41 -22.50 -11.28
N ALA A 121 -5.24 -23.12 -11.47
CA ALA A 121 -4.01 -22.77 -10.75
C ALA A 121 -3.67 -21.29 -10.87
N GLN A 122 -3.86 -20.70 -12.06
CA GLN A 122 -3.59 -19.29 -12.33
C GLN A 122 -4.44 -18.34 -11.48
N GLU A 123 -5.73 -18.65 -11.29
CA GLU A 123 -6.63 -17.86 -10.44
C GLU A 123 -6.22 -17.95 -8.97
N GLY A 124 -5.82 -19.16 -8.53
CA GLY A 124 -5.31 -19.38 -7.18
C GLY A 124 -4.04 -18.57 -6.90
N PHE A 125 -3.06 -18.60 -7.81
CA PHE A 125 -1.84 -17.78 -7.68
C PHE A 125 -2.15 -16.29 -7.65
N ASN A 126 -3.05 -15.82 -8.51
CA ASN A 126 -3.45 -14.41 -8.54
C ASN A 126 -4.16 -13.99 -7.23
N ALA A 127 -5.04 -14.84 -6.70
CA ALA A 127 -5.68 -14.62 -5.41
C ALA A 127 -4.67 -14.49 -4.27
N LEU A 128 -3.65 -15.36 -4.23
CA LEU A 128 -2.58 -15.30 -3.23
C LEU A 128 -1.75 -14.02 -3.35
N LEU A 129 -1.39 -13.61 -4.57
CA LEU A 129 -0.64 -12.38 -4.78
C LEU A 129 -1.43 -11.14 -4.37
N CYS A 130 -2.73 -11.06 -4.68
CA CYS A 130 -3.59 -9.97 -4.20
C CYS A 130 -3.70 -9.96 -2.66
N LEU A 131 -3.70 -11.12 -2.02
CA LEU A 131 -3.71 -11.23 -0.55
C LEU A 131 -2.40 -10.69 0.04
N ILE A 132 -1.27 -11.13 -0.51
CA ILE A 132 0.06 -10.66 -0.11
C ILE A 132 0.15 -9.14 -0.29
N GLU A 133 -0.27 -8.61 -1.44
CA GLU A 133 -0.27 -7.18 -1.74
C GLU A 133 -1.12 -6.38 -0.74
N SER A 134 -2.30 -6.89 -0.38
CA SER A 134 -3.16 -6.27 0.63
C SER A 134 -2.47 -6.19 2.00
N ILE A 135 -1.76 -7.24 2.42
CA ILE A 135 -1.00 -7.25 3.67
C ILE A 135 0.20 -6.29 3.59
N LEU A 136 0.93 -6.26 2.47
CA LEU A 136 2.06 -5.35 2.28
C LEU A 136 1.60 -3.89 2.31
N LEU A 137 0.49 -3.57 1.65
CA LEU A 137 -0.07 -2.21 1.65
C LEU A 137 -0.61 -1.82 3.02
N GLY A 138 -1.28 -2.75 3.72
CA GLY A 138 -1.75 -2.53 5.08
C GLY A 138 -0.62 -2.28 6.07
N THR A 139 0.44 -3.10 6.01
CA THR A 139 1.63 -2.93 6.86
C THR A 139 2.40 -1.65 6.53
N PHE A 140 2.57 -1.33 5.25
CA PHE A 140 3.18 -0.06 4.81
C PHE A 140 2.39 1.15 5.29
N SER A 141 1.06 1.11 5.19
CA SER A 141 0.18 2.15 5.74
C SER A 141 0.34 2.28 7.26
N ALA A 142 0.36 1.17 8.00
CA ALA A 142 0.57 1.20 9.45
C ALA A 142 1.92 1.82 9.85
N ILE A 143 2.99 1.48 9.12
CA ILE A 143 4.33 2.06 9.32
C ILE A 143 4.33 3.56 9.02
N LEU A 144 3.67 3.98 7.93
CA LEU A 144 3.52 5.39 7.59
C LEU A 144 2.74 6.17 8.66
N VAL A 145 1.66 5.62 9.20
CA VAL A 145 0.91 6.23 10.33
C VAL A 145 1.80 6.35 11.57
N ALA A 146 2.53 5.30 11.93
CA ALA A 146 3.38 5.30 13.12
C ALA A 146 4.53 6.33 13.02
N HIS A 147 5.12 6.51 11.84
CA HIS A 147 6.16 7.50 11.61
C HIS A 147 5.62 8.91 11.34
N ARG A 148 4.33 9.06 10.99
CA ARG A 148 3.66 10.36 10.85
C ARG A 148 3.74 11.17 12.14
N SER A 149 3.62 10.51 13.31
CA SER A 149 3.72 11.16 14.62
C SER A 149 5.08 11.84 14.85
N LYS A 150 6.16 11.30 14.27
CA LYS A 150 7.50 11.89 14.36
C LYS A 150 7.70 13.08 13.40
N ILE A 151 6.83 13.21 12.40
CA ILE A 151 6.82 14.31 11.43
C ILE A 151 5.89 15.44 11.90
N LEU A 152 4.83 15.13 12.65
CA LEU A 152 3.92 16.15 13.20
C LEU A 152 4.48 16.90 14.42
N THR A 153 5.51 16.39 15.10
CA THR A 153 6.19 17.10 16.21
C THR A 153 7.35 17.97 15.73
N SER A 154 7.17 18.66 14.59
CA SER A 154 8.10 19.69 14.12
C SER A 154 7.29 20.78 13.40
N PRO A 155 7.64 22.06 13.59
CA PRO A 155 6.97 23.00 14.49
C PRO A 155 5.97 23.86 13.71
N ALA A 156 4.72 23.41 13.60
CA ALA A 156 3.61 24.29 13.22
C ALA A 156 2.83 24.80 14.45
N ASP A 157 3.12 24.28 15.64
CA ASP A 157 2.55 24.73 16.92
C ASP A 157 3.41 25.78 17.64
N GLU A 158 4.47 26.33 17.01
CA GLU A 158 5.22 27.47 17.57
C GLU A 158 4.87 28.83 16.93
N SER A 159 4.13 28.88 15.82
CA SER A 159 3.81 30.15 15.15
C SER A 159 2.41 30.71 15.41
N VAL A 160 1.60 30.07 16.25
CA VAL A 160 0.23 30.56 16.59
C VAL A 160 0.09 30.98 18.07
N VAL A 161 1.11 30.79 18.92
CA VAL A 161 1.05 31.16 20.36
C VAL A 161 2.11 32.20 20.78
N SER A 162 2.87 32.79 19.84
CA SER A 162 3.80 33.90 20.13
C SER A 162 3.36 35.25 19.55
N GLY A 163 2.09 35.40 19.21
CA GLY A 163 1.55 36.56 18.51
C GLY A 163 0.59 37.45 19.30
N ASP A 164 0.69 37.52 20.64
CA ASP A 164 -0.18 38.38 21.46
C ASP A 164 0.51 38.94 22.74
N VAL A 165 1.78 39.33 22.66
CA VAL A 165 2.35 40.28 23.63
C VAL A 165 3.38 41.20 22.95
N ASP A 166 2.91 42.16 22.16
CA ASP A 166 3.59 43.46 22.07
C ASP A 166 2.62 44.57 21.65
N GLU A 167 1.94 45.16 22.63
CA GLU A 167 1.29 46.45 22.46
C GLU A 167 1.31 47.21 23.80
N SER A 168 2.49 47.66 24.29
CA SER A 168 2.49 48.73 25.30
C SER A 168 3.79 49.51 25.60
N TYR A 169 4.93 49.38 24.90
CA TYR A 169 6.10 50.21 25.26
C TYR A 169 7.01 50.61 24.09
N GLU A 170 6.50 51.40 23.13
CA GLU A 170 7.30 52.42 22.45
C GLU A 170 6.38 53.39 21.67
N ARG A 171 5.77 54.33 22.40
CA ARG A 171 5.52 55.71 21.94
C ARG A 171 4.88 56.55 23.05
N ILE A 172 5.75 57.21 23.82
CA ILE A 172 5.77 58.64 24.25
C ILE A 172 6.63 58.74 25.51
#